data_AF-A0A1J4LV59-F1
#
_entry.id   AF-A0A1J4LV59-F1
#
_cell.length_a   1.000
_cell.length_b   1.000
_cell.length_c   1.000
_cell.angle_alpha   90.00
_cell.angle_beta   90.00
_cell.angle_gamma   90.00
#
_symmetry.space_group_name_H-M   'P 1'
#
loop_
_entity.id
_entity.type
_entity.pdbx_description
1 polymer ?
#
loop_
_entity_poly.entity_id
_entity_poly.type
_entity_poly.pdbx_seq_one_letter_code
_entity_poly.pdbx_strand_id
1 'polypeptide(L)'
;MSEDDQKGEYVSRRTVLQASGSAASLPVFGSGVVSADGANGAGEAHAAFERCPDATIRPSMGHCEGASMEGCADDHPVTIELRDAVQQTLETEYPDAGALLDAGFKPYFDTLDVADEDGWSHWLNPEFIGDDEVLHPERPESVLVDNSSWRSIGVMFIATRDGEAVEPPMVYDEGGDGRDDESEDDDHGAHHGDGNGEGDSHSHGNEDGDGHEHEHGDDEHGHGDHGHDEHEHDHGDETDTRCSPWHYHAGLPGRFAWWFYQQAYETEFTDGEKTLPCRTPCMMHVWTIDHPEGVYAHDAPPAEYREQPPVAEAGFETDADPGTDDLGWDALPEQERPAHLPHEIELPLLDRFLP
;
A
#
# COMPACT_ATOMS: atom_id res chain seq x y z
N MET A 1 5.63 42.51 -27.89
CA MET A 1 5.44 41.30 -28.69
C MET A 1 5.04 40.24 -27.68
N SER A 2 3.82 39.74 -27.83
CA SER A 2 3.18 38.75 -26.95
C SER A 2 3.48 37.36 -27.48
N GLU A 3 3.77 36.42 -26.60
CA GLU A 3 3.70 34.99 -26.88
C GLU A 3 3.01 34.31 -25.69
N ASP A 4 1.74 34.00 -25.93
CA ASP A 4 0.85 33.14 -25.15
C ASP A 4 1.00 31.68 -25.60
N ASP A 5 0.55 30.79 -24.72
CA ASP A 5 -0.09 29.49 -24.98
C ASP A 5 0.70 28.29 -25.50
N GLN A 6 0.91 27.33 -24.58
CA GLN A 6 0.20 26.03 -24.64
C GLN A 6 0.37 25.27 -23.31
N LYS A 7 -0.61 25.39 -22.41
CA LYS A 7 -0.88 24.36 -21.39
C LYS A 7 -2.02 23.50 -21.93
N GLY A 8 -1.74 22.23 -22.20
CA GLY A 8 -2.76 21.24 -22.51
C GLY A 8 -3.56 20.91 -21.26
N GLU A 9 -4.80 21.39 -21.19
CA GLU A 9 -5.78 20.91 -20.22
C GLU A 9 -6.22 19.50 -20.63
N TYR A 10 -5.76 18.49 -19.89
CA TYR A 10 -6.33 17.15 -19.93
C TYR A 10 -7.66 17.18 -19.18
N VAL A 11 -8.75 17.30 -19.94
CA VAL A 11 -10.11 17.16 -19.41
C VAL A 11 -10.40 15.67 -19.21
N SER A 12 -10.44 15.23 -17.95
CA SER A 12 -10.83 13.88 -17.57
C SER A 12 -12.27 13.59 -17.98
N ARG A 13 -12.52 12.38 -18.51
CA ARG A 13 -13.82 11.94 -19.05
C ARG A 13 -14.94 11.94 -18.00
N ARG A 14 -14.62 11.97 -16.70
CA ARG A 14 -15.61 12.03 -15.61
C ARG A 14 -16.37 13.37 -15.54
N THR A 15 -15.76 14.50 -15.93
CA THR A 15 -16.40 15.82 -15.90
C THR A 15 -17.49 16.01 -16.97
N VAL A 16 -17.47 15.21 -18.05
CA VAL A 16 -18.41 15.37 -19.17
C VAL A 16 -19.79 14.75 -18.88
N LEU A 17 -19.92 13.87 -17.88
CA LEU A 17 -21.20 13.20 -17.60
C LEU A 17 -22.09 13.89 -16.56
N GLN A 18 -21.60 14.92 -15.85
CA GLN A 18 -22.39 15.63 -14.84
C GLN A 18 -23.27 16.77 -15.39
N ALA A 19 -23.19 17.09 -16.68
CA ALA A 19 -23.81 18.29 -17.25
C ALA A 19 -25.15 18.09 -17.98
N SER A 20 -25.80 16.92 -17.88
CA SER A 20 -27.06 16.69 -18.60
C SER A 20 -28.10 15.91 -17.79
N GLY A 21 -29.13 16.61 -17.31
CA GLY A 21 -30.45 16.00 -17.14
C GLY A 21 -31.29 16.46 -15.95
N SER A 22 -31.74 17.72 -15.94
CA SER A 22 -32.85 18.14 -15.08
C SER A 22 -34.21 17.62 -15.56
N ALA A 23 -35.02 17.16 -14.60
CA ALA A 23 -36.49 17.22 -14.50
C ALA A 23 -37.39 16.46 -15.51
N ALA A 24 -38.11 15.45 -15.01
CA ALA A 24 -39.53 15.20 -15.33
C ALA A 24 -40.26 14.34 -14.26
N SER A 25 -41.25 14.98 -13.62
CA SER A 25 -42.55 14.48 -13.09
C SER A 25 -42.80 13.01 -12.70
N LEU A 26 -43.36 12.87 -11.49
CA LEU A 26 -44.10 11.73 -10.90
C LEU A 26 -45.14 11.08 -11.85
N PRO A 27 -45.42 9.78 -11.64
CA PRO A 27 -46.76 9.44 -11.17
C PRO A 27 -46.80 8.48 -9.97
N VAL A 28 -47.78 8.75 -9.11
CA VAL A 28 -48.26 7.94 -8.01
C VAL A 28 -49.06 6.73 -8.53
N PHE A 29 -49.03 5.64 -7.73
CA PHE A 29 -49.97 4.51 -7.58
C PHE A 29 -49.40 3.13 -7.93
N GLY A 30 -49.38 2.27 -6.91
CA GLY A 30 -49.24 0.82 -7.07
C GLY A 30 -48.97 0.11 -5.74
N SER A 31 -50.01 -0.06 -4.92
CA SER A 31 -49.97 -0.91 -3.72
C SER A 31 -49.60 -2.35 -4.10
N GLY A 32 -48.34 -2.72 -3.89
CA GLY A 32 -47.85 -4.09 -3.96
C GLY A 32 -47.58 -4.58 -2.55
N VAL A 33 -48.45 -5.46 -2.06
CA VAL A 33 -48.32 -6.15 -0.79
C VAL A 33 -47.12 -7.10 -0.89
N VAL A 34 -45.98 -6.75 -0.30
CA VAL A 34 -44.92 -7.74 -0.07
C VAL A 34 -45.32 -8.49 1.19
N SER A 35 -45.77 -9.72 0.97
CA SER A 35 -46.10 -10.68 2.00
C SER A 35 -44.82 -11.00 2.78
N ALA A 36 -44.78 -10.62 4.05
CA ALA A 36 -43.80 -11.11 4.99
C ALA A 36 -44.11 -12.58 5.28
N ASP A 37 -43.50 -13.49 4.52
CA ASP A 37 -43.36 -14.87 4.96
C ASP A 37 -42.22 -14.91 5.99
N GLY A 38 -42.63 -14.84 7.25
CA GLY A 38 -41.79 -15.16 8.38
C GLY A 38 -41.35 -16.62 8.33
N ALA A 39 -40.14 -16.85 8.86
CA ALA A 39 -39.43 -18.12 9.00
C ALA A 39 -38.58 -18.52 7.79
N ASN A 40 -37.35 -17.99 7.73
CA ASN A 40 -36.13 -18.73 7.40
C ASN A 40 -34.85 -17.94 7.75
N GLY A 41 -34.75 -17.50 9.01
CA GLY A 41 -33.65 -16.66 9.48
C GLY A 41 -32.27 -17.32 9.48
N ALA A 42 -32.13 -18.64 9.39
CA ALA A 42 -30.82 -19.31 9.44
C ALA A 42 -30.21 -19.66 8.07
N GLY A 43 -31.01 -19.65 6.99
CA GLY A 43 -30.57 -20.11 5.66
C GLY A 43 -29.85 -19.05 4.84
N GLU A 44 -30.17 -17.77 5.04
CA GLU A 44 -29.67 -16.68 4.19
C GLU A 44 -28.27 -16.20 4.60
N ALA A 45 -27.98 -16.16 5.90
CA ALA A 45 -26.63 -15.97 6.41
C ALA A 45 -25.72 -17.15 6.00
N HIS A 46 -26.22 -18.39 6.11
CA HIS A 46 -25.50 -19.56 5.58
C HIS A 46 -25.25 -19.45 4.07
N ALA A 47 -26.22 -19.00 3.28
CA ALA A 47 -26.06 -18.81 1.84
C ALA A 47 -25.11 -17.66 1.44
N ALA A 48 -24.95 -16.65 2.29
CA ALA A 48 -23.95 -15.58 2.11
C ALA A 48 -22.53 -16.07 2.40
N PHE A 49 -22.34 -16.87 3.46
CA PHE A 49 -21.04 -17.50 3.78
C PHE A 49 -20.70 -18.66 2.83
N GLU A 50 -21.68 -19.38 2.27
CA GLU A 50 -21.44 -20.41 1.24
C GLU A 50 -20.89 -19.83 -0.08
N ARG A 51 -21.08 -18.52 -0.34
CA ARG A 51 -20.49 -17.83 -1.50
C ARG A 51 -19.09 -17.30 -1.26
N CYS A 52 -18.68 -17.14 0.01
CA CYS A 52 -17.41 -16.56 0.39
C CYS A 52 -16.72 -17.50 1.41
N PRO A 53 -16.07 -18.58 0.97
CA PRO A 53 -15.52 -19.59 1.88
C PRO A 53 -14.43 -19.02 2.82
N ASP A 54 -13.73 -17.98 2.39
CA ASP A 54 -12.66 -17.33 3.18
C ASP A 54 -13.18 -16.24 4.12
N ALA A 55 -14.45 -15.84 3.99
CA ALA A 55 -15.04 -14.79 4.80
C ALA A 55 -15.17 -15.21 6.27
N THR A 56 -14.63 -14.41 7.18
CA THR A 56 -14.75 -14.65 8.61
C THR A 56 -15.40 -13.46 9.33
N ILE A 57 -15.90 -13.71 10.55
CA ILE A 57 -16.50 -12.66 11.40
C ILE A 57 -15.40 -11.86 12.12
N ARG A 58 -14.32 -12.53 12.53
CA ARG A 58 -13.20 -11.90 13.23
C ARG A 58 -12.25 -11.25 12.21
N PRO A 59 -11.31 -10.39 12.63
CA PRO A 59 -10.18 -10.03 11.79
C PRO A 59 -9.52 -11.29 11.22
N SER A 60 -9.30 -11.31 9.92
CA SER A 60 -8.58 -12.38 9.23
C SER A 60 -8.05 -11.87 7.90
N MET A 61 -6.85 -12.32 7.56
CA MET A 61 -6.14 -11.93 6.35
C MET A 61 -5.67 -13.18 5.59
N GLY A 62 -5.38 -13.01 4.31
CA GLY A 62 -4.72 -14.01 3.48
C GLY A 62 -3.80 -13.36 2.46
N HIS A 63 -2.83 -14.12 1.96
CA HIS A 63 -1.95 -13.64 0.90
C HIS A 63 -2.68 -13.56 -0.43
N CYS A 64 -2.38 -12.53 -1.20
CA CYS A 64 -2.84 -12.46 -2.57
C CYS A 64 -2.23 -13.55 -3.45
N GLU A 65 -2.84 -13.82 -4.60
CA GLU A 65 -2.27 -14.79 -5.54
C GLU A 65 -0.86 -14.34 -5.97
N GLY A 66 0.11 -15.25 -5.87
CA GLY A 66 1.52 -14.94 -6.14
C GLY A 66 2.23 -14.10 -5.07
N ALA A 67 1.55 -13.72 -3.98
CA ALA A 67 2.17 -12.98 -2.89
C ALA A 67 2.98 -13.89 -1.96
N SER A 68 4.15 -13.40 -1.53
CA SER A 68 5.03 -14.06 -0.58
C SER A 68 5.85 -13.02 0.19
N MET A 69 6.02 -13.27 1.49
CA MET A 69 6.92 -12.52 2.38
C MET A 69 8.34 -13.13 2.42
N GLU A 70 8.54 -14.33 1.87
CA GLU A 70 9.75 -15.13 2.11
C GLU A 70 11.05 -14.44 1.64
N GLY A 71 10.99 -13.69 0.53
CA GLY A 71 12.12 -12.90 0.03
C GLY A 71 12.12 -11.43 0.47
N CYS A 72 11.16 -11.00 1.30
CA CYS A 72 11.08 -9.60 1.76
C CYS A 72 12.12 -9.30 2.84
N ALA A 73 12.96 -8.29 2.60
CA ALA A 73 13.99 -7.86 3.53
C ALA A 73 14.02 -6.32 3.63
N ASP A 74 14.11 -5.82 4.87
CA ASP A 74 14.12 -4.37 5.16
C ASP A 74 15.38 -3.67 4.62
N ASP A 75 16.49 -4.39 4.53
CA ASP A 75 17.78 -3.90 4.04
C ASP A 75 17.98 -4.12 2.53
N HIS A 76 16.98 -4.67 1.83
CA HIS A 76 17.03 -4.79 0.38
C HIS A 76 17.00 -3.40 -0.27
N PRO A 77 17.85 -3.10 -1.29
CA PRO A 77 17.93 -1.77 -1.88
C PRO A 77 16.59 -1.20 -2.38
N VAL A 78 15.74 -2.05 -2.96
CA VAL A 78 14.41 -1.64 -3.45
C VAL A 78 13.47 -1.32 -2.29
N THR A 79 13.54 -2.05 -1.17
CA THR A 79 12.76 -1.74 0.04
C THR A 79 13.17 -0.39 0.62
N ILE A 80 14.49 -0.13 0.68
CA ILE A 80 15.03 1.15 1.16
C ILE A 80 14.57 2.30 0.26
N GLU A 81 14.72 2.17 -1.07
CA GLU A 81 14.30 3.19 -2.02
C GLU A 81 12.79 3.48 -1.92
N LEU A 82 11.96 2.44 -1.82
CA LEU A 82 10.52 2.58 -1.64
C LEU A 82 10.18 3.29 -0.32
N ARG A 83 10.77 2.85 0.80
CA ARG A 83 10.55 3.46 2.12
C ARG A 83 10.99 4.91 2.14
N ASP A 84 12.16 5.24 1.57
CA ASP A 84 12.69 6.60 1.52
C ASP A 84 11.79 7.51 0.67
N ALA A 85 11.28 7.02 -0.47
CA ALA A 85 10.35 7.76 -1.32
C ALA A 85 9.01 8.02 -0.63
N VAL A 86 8.48 7.00 0.08
CA VAL A 86 7.27 7.15 0.91
C VAL A 86 7.52 8.17 2.02
N GLN A 87 8.63 8.04 2.75
CA GLN A 87 8.97 8.96 3.85
C GLN A 87 9.09 10.40 3.35
N GLN A 88 9.78 10.61 2.24
CA GLN A 88 9.89 11.94 1.63
C GLN A 88 8.52 12.51 1.27
N THR A 89 7.65 11.72 0.67
CA THR A 89 6.28 12.15 0.30
C THR A 89 5.47 12.51 1.54
N LEU A 90 5.48 11.66 2.58
CA LEU A 90 4.78 11.96 3.83
C LEU A 90 5.35 13.21 4.50
N GLU A 91 6.66 13.41 4.55
CA GLU A 91 7.24 14.60 5.21
C GLU A 91 6.98 15.91 4.46
N THR A 92 6.81 15.85 3.12
CA THR A 92 6.76 17.05 2.27
C THR A 92 5.37 17.39 1.75
N GLU A 93 4.57 16.39 1.39
CA GLU A 93 3.25 16.56 0.78
C GLU A 93 2.13 16.23 1.77
N TYR A 94 2.29 15.14 2.55
CA TYR A 94 1.24 14.61 3.43
C TYR A 94 1.68 14.47 4.90
N PRO A 95 2.19 15.52 5.56
CA PRO A 95 2.80 15.39 6.90
C PRO A 95 1.80 15.06 8.02
N ASP A 96 0.53 15.40 7.83
CA ASP A 96 -0.49 15.33 8.86
C ASP A 96 -1.91 15.27 8.28
N ALA A 97 -2.88 15.04 9.18
CA ALA A 97 -4.30 14.95 8.84
C ALA A 97 -4.84 16.19 8.11
N GLY A 98 -4.33 17.39 8.41
CA GLY A 98 -4.75 18.61 7.72
C GLY A 98 -4.28 18.66 6.28
N ALA A 99 -3.00 18.34 6.04
CA ALA A 99 -2.47 18.23 4.68
C ALA A 99 -3.19 17.16 3.86
N LEU A 100 -3.58 16.04 4.48
CA LEU A 100 -4.35 14.97 3.84
C LEU A 100 -5.74 15.46 3.39
N LEU A 101 -6.46 16.18 4.26
CA LEU A 101 -7.76 16.76 3.90
C LEU A 101 -7.64 17.75 2.74
N ASP A 102 -6.64 18.62 2.77
CA ASP A 102 -6.37 19.57 1.70
C ASP A 102 -6.05 18.87 0.36
N ALA A 103 -5.38 17.72 0.41
CA ALA A 103 -5.07 16.87 -0.73
C ALA A 103 -6.23 15.96 -1.18
N GLY A 104 -7.40 16.04 -0.53
CA GLY A 104 -8.60 15.30 -0.91
C GLY A 104 -8.67 13.86 -0.37
N PHE A 105 -7.76 13.47 0.52
CA PHE A 105 -7.88 12.20 1.23
C PHE A 105 -9.11 12.20 2.12
N LYS A 106 -9.76 11.04 2.21
CA LYS A 106 -10.97 10.81 2.98
C LYS A 106 -10.67 9.90 4.16
N PRO A 107 -11.06 10.31 5.37
CA PRO A 107 -10.83 9.53 6.57
C PRO A 107 -11.58 8.20 6.49
N TYR A 108 -10.86 7.16 6.87
CA TYR A 108 -11.34 5.79 7.02
C TYR A 108 -10.95 5.34 8.43
N PHE A 109 -11.78 5.70 9.40
CA PHE A 109 -11.64 5.17 10.75
C PHE A 109 -12.22 3.77 10.78
N ASP A 110 -11.44 2.79 11.26
CA ASP A 110 -11.87 1.40 11.26
C ASP A 110 -13.17 1.23 12.05
N THR A 111 -14.14 0.61 11.40
CA THR A 111 -15.56 0.96 11.54
C THR A 111 -16.33 0.08 12.54
N LEU A 112 -15.64 -0.83 13.24
CA LEU A 112 -16.26 -1.87 14.05
C LEU A 112 -15.65 -2.04 15.47
N ASP A 113 -15.03 -1.00 16.03
CA ASP A 113 -14.44 -0.95 17.40
C ASP A 113 -13.44 -2.09 17.71
N VAL A 114 -13.02 -2.86 16.72
CA VAL A 114 -11.99 -3.92 16.90
C VAL A 114 -10.58 -3.34 16.85
N ALA A 115 -10.44 -2.07 16.44
CA ALA A 115 -9.17 -1.37 16.23
C ALA A 115 -9.03 -0.10 17.10
N ASP A 116 -9.99 0.20 17.97
CA ASP A 116 -9.87 1.29 18.97
C ASP A 116 -8.66 1.08 19.90
N GLU A 117 -8.07 -0.11 19.90
CA GLU A 117 -6.89 -0.45 20.69
C GLU A 117 -5.55 -0.05 20.02
N ASP A 118 -5.52 0.17 18.69
CA ASP A 118 -4.25 0.34 17.97
C ASP A 118 -3.89 1.81 17.71
N GLY A 119 -4.84 2.75 17.83
CA GLY A 119 -4.55 4.19 17.86
C GLY A 119 -4.00 4.78 16.55
N TRP A 120 -4.42 4.25 15.40
CA TRP A 120 -4.09 4.77 14.07
C TRP A 120 -5.31 4.67 13.13
N SER A 121 -5.25 5.34 11.98
CA SER A 121 -6.34 5.38 11.01
C SER A 121 -5.81 5.35 9.58
N HIS A 122 -6.64 4.84 8.66
CA HIS A 122 -6.37 4.96 7.23
C HIS A 122 -7.05 6.21 6.68
N TRP A 123 -6.43 6.80 5.69
CA TRP A 123 -6.93 7.95 4.95
C TRP A 123 -6.80 7.63 3.48
N LEU A 124 -7.92 7.49 2.78
CA LEU A 124 -8.01 6.96 1.42
C LEU A 124 -8.20 8.08 0.40
N ASN A 125 -7.47 8.06 -0.71
CA ASN A 125 -7.66 9.05 -1.78
C ASN A 125 -8.51 8.47 -2.93
N PRO A 126 -9.77 8.92 -3.13
CA PRO A 126 -10.61 8.43 -4.22
C PRO A 126 -10.10 8.75 -5.62
N GLU A 127 -9.20 9.72 -5.79
CA GLU A 127 -8.60 10.00 -7.10
C GLU A 127 -7.48 9.02 -7.45
N PHE A 128 -6.80 8.47 -6.44
CA PHE A 128 -5.69 7.52 -6.64
C PHE A 128 -6.21 6.07 -6.62
N ILE A 129 -7.27 5.80 -5.86
CA ILE A 129 -7.94 4.50 -5.89
C ILE A 129 -8.57 4.26 -7.26
N GLY A 130 -8.06 3.23 -7.95
CA GLY A 130 -8.53 2.82 -9.26
C GLY A 130 -8.00 3.68 -10.42
N ASP A 131 -6.92 4.44 -10.22
CA ASP A 131 -6.17 4.97 -11.35
C ASP A 131 -5.29 3.87 -12.00
N ASP A 132 -4.47 4.24 -12.98
CA ASP A 132 -3.67 3.26 -13.74
C ASP A 132 -2.38 2.84 -13.02
N GLU A 133 -1.98 3.56 -11.97
CA GLU A 133 -0.75 3.39 -11.22
C GLU A 133 -1.03 2.61 -9.93
N VAL A 134 -0.20 1.62 -9.63
CA VAL A 134 -0.22 0.90 -8.35
C VAL A 134 1.21 0.91 -7.85
N LEU A 135 1.41 1.04 -6.54
CA LEU A 135 2.74 1.12 -5.93
C LEU A 135 3.49 2.41 -6.34
N HIS A 136 2.81 3.55 -6.27
CA HIS A 136 3.37 4.88 -6.59
C HIS A 136 3.58 5.73 -5.31
N PRO A 137 4.82 5.88 -4.79
CA PRO A 137 5.07 6.51 -3.49
C PRO A 137 4.56 7.95 -3.35
N GLU A 138 4.57 8.73 -4.43
CA GLU A 138 4.10 10.13 -4.43
C GLU A 138 2.56 10.25 -4.48
N ARG A 139 1.86 9.16 -4.83
CA ARG A 139 0.40 9.14 -5.02
C ARG A 139 -0.22 7.89 -4.36
N PRO A 140 0.00 7.67 -3.05
CA PRO A 140 -0.45 6.45 -2.39
C PRO A 140 -1.97 6.44 -2.27
N GLU A 141 -2.61 5.29 -2.53
CA GLU A 141 -4.07 5.16 -2.41
C GLU A 141 -4.56 5.36 -0.97
N SER A 142 -3.70 5.07 0.01
CA SER A 142 -3.94 5.32 1.43
C SER A 142 -2.71 5.85 2.15
N VAL A 143 -2.92 6.82 3.04
CA VAL A 143 -1.96 7.23 4.06
C VAL A 143 -2.42 6.72 5.43
N LEU A 144 -1.47 6.34 6.28
CA LEU A 144 -1.70 5.82 7.64
C LEU A 144 -1.34 6.93 8.62
N VAL A 145 -2.25 7.27 9.52
CA VAL A 145 -2.11 8.40 10.45
C VAL A 145 -2.17 7.89 11.88
N ASP A 146 -1.24 8.33 12.71
CA ASP A 146 -1.28 8.10 14.14
C ASP A 146 -2.37 8.98 14.79
N ASN A 147 -3.34 8.36 15.46
CA ASN A 147 -4.50 9.11 15.97
C ASN A 147 -4.15 10.01 17.16
N SER A 148 -3.03 9.77 17.84
CA SER A 148 -2.62 10.57 18.99
C SER A 148 -1.87 11.84 18.59
N SER A 149 -0.93 11.73 17.64
CA SER A 149 -0.08 12.82 17.17
C SER A 149 -0.63 13.53 15.93
N TRP A 150 -1.57 12.87 15.23
CA TRP A 150 -2.19 13.27 13.97
C TRP A 150 -1.19 13.36 12.80
N ARG A 151 -0.05 12.68 12.94
CA ARG A 151 1.01 12.61 11.93
C ARG A 151 0.87 11.37 11.06
N SER A 152 1.27 11.51 9.80
CA SER A 152 1.42 10.36 8.91
C SER A 152 2.59 9.48 9.36
N ILE A 153 2.37 8.17 9.38
CA ILE A 153 3.31 7.15 9.89
C ILE A 153 3.62 6.03 8.88
N GLY A 154 2.93 6.04 7.74
CA GLY A 154 3.13 5.08 6.67
C GLY A 154 2.10 5.25 5.56
N VAL A 155 2.12 4.36 4.58
CA VAL A 155 1.14 4.28 3.50
C VAL A 155 0.63 2.85 3.36
N MET A 156 -0.56 2.72 2.79
CA MET A 156 -1.06 1.45 2.30
C MET A 156 -1.38 1.59 0.82
N PHE A 157 -0.68 0.81 0.00
CA PHE A 157 -1.02 0.71 -1.41
C PHE A 157 -2.20 -0.23 -1.60
N ILE A 158 -3.08 0.08 -2.55
CA ILE A 158 -4.27 -0.71 -2.85
C ILE A 158 -4.28 -1.07 -4.33
N ALA A 159 -4.09 -2.35 -4.65
CA ALA A 159 -4.01 -2.84 -6.03
C ALA A 159 -5.40 -2.86 -6.68
N THR A 160 -5.80 -1.69 -7.19
CA THR A 160 -7.05 -1.48 -7.94
C THR A 160 -6.77 -0.71 -9.22
N ARG A 161 -7.57 -0.96 -10.26
CA ARG A 161 -7.61 -0.17 -11.50
C ARG A 161 -9.05 -0.07 -11.96
N ASP A 162 -9.50 1.11 -12.37
CA ASP A 162 -10.90 1.40 -12.72
C ASP A 162 -11.89 1.04 -11.59
N GLY A 163 -11.45 1.05 -10.33
CA GLY A 163 -12.24 0.64 -9.16
C GLY A 163 -12.42 -0.89 -9.01
N GLU A 164 -11.74 -1.69 -9.82
CA GLU A 164 -11.71 -3.15 -9.72
C GLU A 164 -10.37 -3.63 -9.17
N ALA A 165 -10.37 -4.72 -8.40
CA ALA A 165 -9.14 -5.32 -7.89
C ALA A 165 -8.29 -5.90 -9.04
N VAL A 166 -6.99 -5.63 -9.03
CA VAL A 166 -6.03 -6.16 -10.01
C VAL A 166 -5.01 -7.08 -9.35
N GLU A 167 -4.25 -7.81 -10.17
CA GLU A 167 -3.08 -8.53 -9.68
C GLU A 167 -2.03 -7.51 -9.20
N PRO A 168 -1.56 -7.60 -7.95
CA PRO A 168 -0.64 -6.63 -7.41
C PRO A 168 0.77 -6.77 -8.03
N PRO A 169 1.48 -5.66 -8.27
CA PRO A 169 2.87 -5.72 -8.72
C PRO A 169 3.77 -6.25 -7.60
N MET A 170 4.82 -6.98 -7.94
CA MET A 170 5.84 -7.36 -6.96
C MET A 170 6.65 -6.13 -6.54
N VAL A 171 7.25 -6.15 -5.36
CA VAL A 171 8.21 -5.12 -4.96
C VAL A 171 9.53 -5.35 -5.71
N TYR A 172 10.01 -6.59 -5.72
CA TYR A 172 11.19 -7.01 -6.47
C TYR A 172 11.19 -8.52 -6.70
N ASP A 173 11.94 -8.97 -7.71
CA ASP A 173 12.16 -10.37 -8.07
C ASP A 173 13.64 -10.65 -8.42
N GLU A 174 13.97 -11.93 -8.64
CA GLU A 174 15.32 -12.40 -9.02
C GLU A 174 15.81 -11.86 -10.37
N GLY A 175 14.92 -11.24 -11.18
CA GLY A 175 15.25 -10.65 -12.47
C GLY A 175 16.01 -9.33 -12.37
N GLY A 176 15.83 -8.58 -11.27
CA GLY A 176 16.68 -7.43 -10.98
C GLY A 176 16.66 -6.33 -12.06
N ASP A 177 15.58 -6.16 -12.81
CA ASP A 177 15.30 -4.98 -13.63
C ASP A 177 13.81 -4.90 -13.97
N GLY A 178 13.02 -4.37 -13.03
CA GLY A 178 11.67 -3.84 -13.27
C GLY A 178 11.65 -2.60 -14.19
N ARG A 179 12.43 -2.63 -15.27
CA ARG A 179 12.32 -1.74 -16.43
C ARG A 179 12.39 -2.62 -17.68
N ASP A 180 11.24 -3.16 -18.05
CA ASP A 180 10.89 -3.40 -19.44
C ASP A 180 10.83 -2.04 -20.17
N ASP A 181 11.97 -1.33 -20.26
CA ASP A 181 12.16 -0.30 -21.25
C ASP A 181 12.33 -1.05 -22.57
N GLU A 182 11.20 -1.28 -23.24
CA GLU A 182 11.12 -1.63 -24.65
C GLU A 182 11.78 -0.52 -25.47
N SER A 183 13.10 -0.39 -25.35
CA SER A 183 13.93 0.33 -26.30
C SER A 183 14.06 -0.57 -27.52
N GLU A 184 13.16 -0.29 -28.45
CA GLU A 184 13.29 -0.58 -29.86
C GLU A 184 14.66 -0.10 -30.37
N ASP A 185 15.72 -0.89 -30.18
CA ASP A 185 16.99 -0.72 -30.89
C ASP A 185 16.83 -1.30 -32.30
N ASP A 186 16.03 -0.59 -33.08
CA ASP A 186 16.19 -0.50 -34.52
C ASP A 186 17.55 0.17 -34.83
N ASP A 187 18.24 -0.39 -35.81
CA ASP A 187 19.24 0.27 -36.65
C ASP A 187 20.64 0.56 -36.04
N HIS A 188 21.54 -0.43 -36.08
CA HIS A 188 22.93 -0.14 -36.48
C HIS A 188 23.43 -1.13 -37.53
N GLY A 189 23.36 -0.66 -38.78
CA GLY A 189 23.98 -1.26 -39.94
C GLY A 189 25.50 -1.43 -39.86
N ALA A 190 25.93 -2.34 -40.73
CA ALA A 190 27.28 -2.66 -41.15
C ALA A 190 28.34 -1.55 -40.99
N HIS A 191 29.48 -1.91 -40.40
CA HIS A 191 30.77 -1.46 -40.93
C HIS A 191 31.89 -2.47 -40.65
N HIS A 192 32.32 -3.13 -41.73
CA HIS A 192 33.61 -3.81 -41.83
C HIS A 192 34.76 -2.78 -41.82
N GLY A 193 35.88 -3.12 -41.19
CA GLY A 193 37.11 -2.33 -41.30
C GLY A 193 38.29 -2.90 -40.51
N ASP A 194 38.97 -3.88 -41.09
CA ASP A 194 40.30 -4.34 -40.70
C ASP A 194 41.33 -3.20 -40.72
N GLY A 195 42.27 -3.18 -39.76
CA GLY A 195 43.38 -2.23 -39.76
C GLY A 195 44.46 -2.51 -38.70
N ASN A 196 45.44 -3.33 -39.07
CA ASN A 196 46.70 -3.55 -38.36
C ASN A 196 47.49 -2.25 -38.10
N GLY A 197 48.14 -2.15 -36.95
CA GLY A 197 49.14 -1.12 -36.65
C GLY A 197 50.02 -1.49 -35.46
N GLU A 198 51.19 -2.07 -35.76
CA GLU A 198 52.30 -2.34 -34.84
C GLU A 198 52.92 -1.03 -34.30
N GLY A 199 53.44 -1.03 -33.07
CA GLY A 199 54.12 0.14 -32.50
C GLY A 199 54.70 -0.03 -31.09
N ASP A 200 55.88 -0.67 -31.05
CA ASP A 200 57.05 -0.47 -30.17
C ASP A 200 56.94 0.11 -28.73
N SER A 201 57.38 -0.76 -27.80
CA SER A 201 58.30 -0.56 -26.66
C SER A 201 58.60 0.86 -26.14
N HIS A 202 58.44 1.05 -24.82
CA HIS A 202 59.47 1.68 -23.98
C HIS A 202 59.51 1.10 -22.55
N SER A 203 60.70 0.64 -22.20
CA SER A 203 61.21 0.27 -20.87
C SER A 203 61.76 1.52 -20.18
N HIS A 204 61.56 1.65 -18.86
CA HIS A 204 62.40 2.23 -17.78
C HIS A 204 61.53 2.13 -16.50
N GLY A 205 61.94 1.67 -15.31
CA GLY A 205 63.23 1.66 -14.63
C GLY A 205 63.10 2.46 -13.33
N ASN A 206 63.57 1.88 -12.21
CA ASN A 206 63.79 2.41 -10.83
C ASN A 206 62.77 1.90 -9.80
N GLU A 207 63.11 1.04 -8.84
CA GLU A 207 64.17 1.02 -7.79
C GLU A 207 63.76 1.75 -6.48
N ASP A 208 64.03 1.01 -5.39
CA ASP A 208 64.28 1.39 -3.99
C ASP A 208 63.13 1.65 -3.00
N GLY A 209 63.14 0.86 -1.92
CA GLY A 209 62.47 1.18 -0.66
C GLY A 209 62.34 0.02 0.33
N ASP A 210 63.43 -0.27 1.04
CA ASP A 210 63.59 -1.06 2.28
C ASP A 210 62.37 -1.05 3.24
N GLY A 211 62.05 -2.02 4.09
CA GLY A 211 62.77 -3.15 4.67
C GLY A 211 62.22 -3.36 6.09
N HIS A 212 61.75 -4.55 6.45
CA HIS A 212 61.53 -4.95 7.85
C HIS A 212 61.66 -6.46 7.99
N GLU A 213 62.76 -6.85 8.63
CA GLU A 213 63.04 -8.16 9.19
C GLU A 213 62.26 -8.32 10.49
N HIS A 214 61.63 -9.47 10.73
CA HIS A 214 61.55 -10.05 12.07
C HIS A 214 61.46 -11.58 12.01
N GLU A 215 62.17 -12.16 12.97
CA GLU A 215 62.63 -13.54 13.07
C GLU A 215 61.55 -14.59 13.35
N HIS A 216 61.78 -15.75 12.75
CA HIS A 216 61.65 -17.13 13.25
C HIS A 216 60.96 -17.37 14.60
N GLY A 217 59.87 -18.11 14.53
CA GLY A 217 59.46 -19.07 15.56
C GLY A 217 59.11 -20.38 14.87
N ASP A 218 60.01 -21.36 14.95
CA ASP A 218 59.80 -22.74 14.51
C ASP A 218 58.86 -23.46 15.47
N ASP A 219 57.81 -24.10 14.95
CA ASP A 219 57.20 -25.26 15.60
C ASP A 219 56.79 -26.26 14.52
N GLU A 220 57.53 -27.37 14.50
CA GLU A 220 57.30 -28.52 13.64
C GLU A 220 56.21 -29.44 14.21
N HIS A 221 55.51 -30.12 13.29
CA HIS A 221 55.03 -31.50 13.32
C HIS A 221 53.51 -31.71 13.24
N GLY A 222 53.10 -32.30 12.11
CA GLY A 222 51.83 -33.03 12.01
C GLY A 222 51.39 -33.30 10.58
N HIS A 223 52.07 -34.24 9.90
CA HIS A 223 51.57 -34.81 8.64
C HIS A 223 50.42 -35.79 8.89
N GLY A 224 49.39 -35.67 8.06
CA GLY A 224 48.27 -36.60 7.90
C GLY A 224 47.01 -35.78 7.63
N ASP A 225 46.18 -36.01 6.63
CA ASP A 225 46.04 -37.09 5.67
C ASP A 225 45.23 -36.48 4.53
N HIS A 226 45.48 -36.91 3.30
CA HIS A 226 44.76 -36.44 2.12
C HIS A 226 43.36 -37.07 2.11
N GLY A 227 42.33 -36.24 2.26
CA GLY A 227 40.94 -36.68 2.19
C GLY A 227 40.04 -35.56 1.72
N HIS A 228 40.08 -35.31 0.42
CA HIS A 228 39.02 -34.72 -0.40
C HIS A 228 38.24 -33.56 0.24
N ASP A 229 38.73 -32.35 -0.01
CA ASP A 229 37.91 -31.15 -0.11
C ASP A 229 36.92 -31.33 -1.28
N GLU A 230 35.89 -32.14 -1.04
CA GLU A 230 34.61 -31.95 -1.71
C GLU A 230 34.01 -30.72 -1.02
N HIS A 231 34.47 -29.55 -1.48
CA HIS A 231 33.61 -28.39 -1.51
C HIS A 231 32.44 -28.76 -2.42
N GLU A 232 31.49 -29.52 -1.87
CA GLU A 232 30.08 -29.25 -2.12
C GLU A 232 29.95 -27.77 -1.76
N HIS A 233 30.12 -26.93 -2.77
CA HIS A 233 29.28 -25.77 -2.91
C HIS A 233 27.87 -26.35 -2.88
N ASP A 234 27.36 -26.50 -1.66
CA ASP A 234 25.98 -26.26 -1.35
C ASP A 234 25.70 -24.91 -1.99
N HIS A 235 25.31 -24.97 -3.26
CA HIS A 235 24.43 -24.01 -3.87
C HIS A 235 23.16 -24.15 -3.06
N GLY A 236 23.21 -23.63 -1.82
CA GLY A 236 22.04 -23.41 -1.00
C GLY A 236 21.10 -22.72 -1.96
N ASP A 237 19.95 -23.36 -2.15
CA ASP A 237 18.85 -22.90 -2.96
C ASP A 237 18.91 -21.38 -3.04
N GLU A 238 19.01 -20.84 -4.25
CA GLU A 238 18.65 -19.45 -4.53
C GLU A 238 17.30 -19.26 -3.85
N THR A 239 17.33 -18.73 -2.62
CA THR A 239 16.15 -18.54 -1.81
C THR A 239 15.43 -17.41 -2.49
N ASP A 240 14.49 -17.79 -3.36
CA ASP A 240 13.47 -16.99 -4.03
C ASP A 240 13.52 -15.54 -3.53
N THR A 241 14.36 -14.70 -4.16
CA THR A 241 14.55 -13.29 -3.69
C THR A 241 13.34 -12.43 -4.04
N ARG A 242 12.20 -13.05 -4.31
CA ARG A 242 10.92 -12.43 -4.63
C ARG A 242 10.28 -11.87 -3.38
N CYS A 243 10.00 -10.57 -3.39
CA CYS A 243 9.18 -9.92 -2.38
C CYS A 243 7.87 -9.42 -2.96
N SER A 244 6.77 -9.94 -2.42
CA SER A 244 5.42 -9.54 -2.78
C SER A 244 4.53 -9.59 -1.53
N PRO A 245 4.61 -8.59 -0.64
CA PRO A 245 3.99 -8.61 0.69
C PRO A 245 2.48 -8.25 0.68
N TRP A 246 1.82 -8.49 -0.45
CA TRP A 246 0.42 -8.16 -0.67
C TRP A 246 -0.53 -9.15 0.04
N HIS A 247 -1.55 -8.61 0.68
CA HIS A 247 -2.54 -9.38 1.42
C HIS A 247 -3.95 -8.80 1.20
N TYR A 248 -4.97 -9.61 1.47
CA TYR A 248 -6.36 -9.16 1.50
C TYR A 248 -6.95 -9.39 2.89
N HIS A 249 -7.93 -8.59 3.26
CA HIS A 249 -8.75 -8.82 4.45
C HIS A 249 -10.00 -9.61 4.06
N ALA A 250 -10.22 -10.73 4.72
CA ALA A 250 -11.45 -11.52 4.62
C ALA A 250 -12.30 -11.48 5.89
N GLY A 251 -11.79 -10.85 6.95
CA GLY A 251 -12.54 -10.57 8.16
C GLY A 251 -13.60 -9.50 7.92
N LEU A 252 -14.74 -9.63 8.61
CA LEU A 252 -15.83 -8.66 8.56
C LEU A 252 -15.36 -7.21 8.80
N PRO A 253 -14.43 -6.91 9.74
CA PRO A 253 -13.92 -5.55 9.96
C PRO A 253 -13.36 -4.91 8.69
N GLY A 254 -12.32 -5.49 8.09
CA GLY A 254 -11.72 -4.93 6.88
C GLY A 254 -12.67 -4.92 5.68
N ARG A 255 -13.52 -5.93 5.52
CA ARG A 255 -14.50 -6.00 4.43
C ARG A 255 -15.59 -4.94 4.57
N PHE A 256 -16.10 -4.73 5.78
CA PHE A 256 -17.14 -3.74 6.06
C PHE A 256 -16.58 -2.34 5.93
N ALA A 257 -15.37 -2.11 6.44
CA ALA A 257 -14.70 -0.85 6.29
C ALA A 257 -14.51 -0.52 4.79
N TRP A 258 -14.00 -1.45 3.96
CA TRP A 258 -13.85 -1.22 2.52
C TRP A 258 -15.20 -0.94 1.83
N TRP A 259 -16.22 -1.75 2.15
CA TRP A 259 -17.58 -1.51 1.65
C TRP A 259 -18.12 -0.12 2.05
N PHE A 260 -17.87 0.30 3.30
CA PHE A 260 -18.29 1.60 3.83
C PHE A 260 -17.62 2.73 3.05
N TYR A 261 -16.31 2.67 2.83
CA TYR A 261 -15.59 3.63 1.97
C TYR A 261 -16.28 3.78 0.61
N GLN A 262 -16.58 2.66 -0.04
CA GLN A 262 -17.22 2.66 -1.34
C GLN A 262 -18.63 3.27 -1.33
N GLN A 263 -19.37 3.13 -0.22
CA GLN A 263 -20.70 3.76 -0.06
C GLN A 263 -20.61 5.25 0.30
N ALA A 264 -19.64 5.62 1.13
CA ALA A 264 -19.50 6.97 1.64
C ALA A 264 -18.91 7.93 0.60
N TYR A 265 -17.94 7.45 -0.19
CA TYR A 265 -17.07 8.34 -0.96
C TYR A 265 -17.04 8.08 -2.47
N GLU A 266 -17.33 6.88 -2.96
CA GLU A 266 -17.36 6.61 -4.41
C GLU A 266 -18.75 6.79 -5.04
N THR A 267 -19.81 6.69 -4.25
CA THR A 267 -21.18 6.70 -4.77
C THR A 267 -22.09 7.24 -3.67
N GLU A 268 -22.51 8.50 -3.71
CA GLU A 268 -23.48 9.07 -2.75
C GLU A 268 -24.64 8.10 -2.52
N PHE A 269 -24.67 7.30 -1.43
CA PHE A 269 -25.65 6.24 -1.09
C PHE A 269 -26.84 6.12 -2.06
N THR A 270 -26.58 5.67 -3.30
CA THR A 270 -27.65 5.46 -4.29
C THR A 270 -28.16 4.04 -4.09
N ASP A 271 -29.47 3.83 -4.28
CA ASP A 271 -30.22 2.58 -4.05
C ASP A 271 -29.71 1.32 -4.83
N GLY A 272 -28.50 1.33 -5.39
CA GLY A 272 -27.82 0.14 -5.89
C GLY A 272 -27.12 -0.61 -4.75
N GLU A 273 -27.63 -1.78 -4.39
CA GLU A 273 -26.99 -2.68 -3.41
C GLU A 273 -25.55 -3.04 -3.85
N LYS A 274 -24.52 -2.33 -3.37
CA LYS A 274 -23.21 -2.98 -3.24
C LYS A 274 -23.34 -3.96 -2.08
N THR A 275 -23.26 -5.25 -2.37
CA THR A 275 -23.17 -6.28 -1.34
C THR A 275 -21.80 -6.22 -0.68
N LEU A 276 -21.71 -6.53 0.61
CA LEU A 276 -20.44 -6.71 1.30
C LEU A 276 -19.55 -7.71 0.50
N PRO A 277 -18.34 -7.31 0.04
CA PRO A 277 -17.51 -8.16 -0.81
C PRO A 277 -16.99 -9.37 -0.03
N CYS A 278 -16.52 -10.44 -0.69
CA CYS A 278 -15.95 -11.61 0.02
C CYS A 278 -14.60 -11.30 0.69
N ARG A 279 -13.82 -10.39 0.10
CA ARG A 279 -12.51 -9.92 0.57
C ARG A 279 -12.29 -8.49 0.07
N THR A 280 -11.36 -7.76 0.67
CA THR A 280 -10.86 -6.47 0.13
C THR A 280 -10.02 -6.72 -1.14
N PRO A 281 -9.68 -5.67 -1.91
CA PRO A 281 -8.56 -5.72 -2.83
C PRO A 281 -7.25 -6.12 -2.12
N CYS A 282 -6.23 -6.43 -2.92
CA CYS A 282 -4.89 -6.65 -2.42
C CYS A 282 -4.30 -5.32 -1.92
N MET A 283 -3.73 -5.35 -0.72
CA MET A 283 -3.17 -4.19 -0.05
C MET A 283 -1.76 -4.50 0.45
N MET A 284 -0.95 -3.46 0.58
CA MET A 284 0.42 -3.57 1.08
C MET A 284 0.78 -2.33 1.89
N HIS A 285 1.13 -2.52 3.16
CA HIS A 285 1.61 -1.45 4.02
C HIS A 285 3.09 -1.18 3.77
N VAL A 286 3.50 0.08 3.89
CA VAL A 286 4.89 0.51 3.97
C VAL A 286 5.01 1.50 5.11
N TRP A 287 5.67 1.10 6.18
CA TRP A 287 5.89 1.93 7.37
C TRP A 287 7.16 2.76 7.23
N THR A 288 7.08 4.03 7.63
CA THR A 288 8.26 4.92 7.72
C THR A 288 8.87 4.92 9.12
N ILE A 289 8.06 4.49 10.10
CA ILE A 289 8.46 4.24 11.49
C ILE A 289 8.96 2.80 11.62
N ASP A 290 10.01 2.61 12.41
CA ASP A 290 10.59 1.29 12.64
C ASP A 290 9.56 0.33 13.25
N HIS A 291 9.44 -0.85 12.64
CA HIS A 291 8.48 -1.88 13.01
C HIS A 291 9.21 -3.20 13.33
N PRO A 292 8.94 -3.89 14.45
CA PRO A 292 9.64 -5.11 14.82
C PRO A 292 9.42 -6.28 13.84
N GLU A 293 8.34 -6.25 13.07
CA GLU A 293 8.02 -7.23 12.01
C GLU A 293 8.43 -6.75 10.60
N GLY A 294 9.13 -5.62 10.50
CA GLY A 294 9.68 -5.08 9.26
C GLY A 294 8.80 -4.06 8.55
N VAL A 295 9.33 -3.48 7.47
CA VAL A 295 8.75 -2.35 6.73
C VAL A 295 7.35 -2.65 6.18
N TYR A 296 7.09 -3.90 5.83
CA TYR A 296 5.83 -4.36 5.24
C TYR A 296 4.88 -5.01 6.25
N ALA A 297 5.10 -4.82 7.55
CA ALA A 297 4.25 -5.38 8.59
C ALA A 297 2.78 -5.00 8.40
N HIS A 298 1.88 -5.92 8.78
CA HIS A 298 0.44 -5.71 8.58
C HIS A 298 -0.15 -4.73 9.58
N ASP A 299 0.24 -4.85 10.85
CA ASP A 299 -0.24 -4.00 11.94
C ASP A 299 0.62 -2.74 12.04
N ALA A 300 0.10 -1.71 12.74
CA ALA A 300 0.87 -0.51 12.99
C ALA A 300 2.05 -0.78 13.94
N PRO A 301 3.14 0.01 13.82
CA PRO A 301 4.24 -0.03 14.76
C PRO A 301 3.70 0.12 16.19
N PRO A 302 4.25 -0.61 17.18
CA PRO A 302 3.80 -0.46 18.56
C PRO A 302 3.91 1.00 19.01
N ALA A 303 3.03 1.43 19.91
CA ALA A 303 2.92 2.84 20.29
C ALA A 303 4.26 3.45 20.76
N GLU A 304 5.11 2.66 21.42
CA GLU A 304 6.44 3.10 21.87
C GLU A 304 7.42 3.44 20.72
N TYR A 305 7.17 2.96 19.49
CA TYR A 305 7.94 3.31 18.29
C TYR A 305 7.32 4.52 17.56
N ARG A 306 6.04 4.80 17.77
CA ARG A 306 5.30 5.92 17.15
C ARG A 306 5.39 7.22 17.93
N GLU A 307 6.07 7.25 19.08
CA GLU A 307 6.20 8.44 19.91
C GLU A 307 6.84 9.61 19.15
N GLN A 308 5.99 10.51 18.67
CA GLN A 308 6.39 11.75 18.01
C GLN A 308 5.69 12.93 18.68
N PRO A 309 6.29 14.14 18.66
CA PRO A 309 5.57 15.34 19.07
C PRO A 309 4.30 15.49 18.22
N PRO A 310 3.13 15.73 18.83
CA PRO A 310 1.91 15.98 18.06
C PRO A 310 2.09 17.18 17.12
N VAL A 311 1.26 17.25 16.08
CA VAL A 311 1.21 18.45 15.24
C VAL A 311 0.83 19.66 16.09
N ALA A 312 1.43 20.81 15.80
CA ALA A 312 1.20 22.03 16.60
C ALA A 312 -0.18 22.64 16.33
N GLU A 313 -0.70 22.46 15.12
CA GLU A 313 -2.01 22.90 14.67
C GLU A 313 -2.61 21.78 13.81
N ALA A 314 -3.92 21.56 13.89
CA ALA A 314 -4.63 20.51 13.15
C ALA A 314 -4.60 20.69 11.63
N GLY A 315 -4.42 21.91 11.15
CA GLY A 315 -4.52 22.26 9.73
C GLY A 315 -5.97 22.45 9.22
N PHE A 316 -6.98 22.27 10.07
CA PHE A 316 -8.39 22.52 9.75
C PHE A 316 -9.16 23.06 10.97
N GLU A 317 -10.40 23.51 10.75
CA GLU A 317 -11.27 24.01 11.82
C GLU A 317 -11.75 22.85 12.70
N THR A 318 -11.26 22.80 13.94
CA THR A 318 -11.66 21.83 14.97
C THR A 318 -11.48 22.40 16.37
N ASP A 319 -12.28 21.89 17.31
CA ASP A 319 -12.14 22.16 18.75
C ASP A 319 -11.24 21.13 19.46
N ALA A 320 -10.83 20.05 18.77
CA ALA A 320 -9.97 19.00 19.32
C ALA A 320 -8.48 19.43 19.29
N ASP A 321 -7.73 19.00 20.32
CA ASP A 321 -6.32 19.35 20.49
C ASP A 321 -5.41 18.13 20.18
N PRO A 322 -4.57 18.20 19.13
CA PRO A 322 -3.62 17.12 18.82
C PRO A 322 -2.72 16.79 20.02
N GLY A 323 -2.62 15.50 20.36
CA GLY A 323 -1.88 15.00 21.52
C GLY A 323 -2.65 14.96 22.84
N THR A 324 -3.83 15.57 22.90
CA THR A 324 -4.78 15.42 24.02
C THR A 324 -6.01 14.63 23.59
N ASP A 325 -6.56 14.94 22.42
CA ASP A 325 -7.73 14.31 21.83
C ASP A 325 -7.31 13.41 20.65
N ASP A 326 -7.91 12.22 20.58
CA ASP A 326 -7.67 11.29 19.48
C ASP A 326 -8.34 11.78 18.19
N LEU A 327 -7.63 11.59 17.07
CA LEU A 327 -8.18 11.81 15.74
C LEU A 327 -9.31 10.81 15.48
N GLY A 328 -10.51 11.34 15.29
CA GLY A 328 -11.72 10.56 15.01
C GLY A 328 -12.79 11.42 14.36
N TRP A 329 -13.97 10.84 14.11
CA TRP A 329 -15.08 11.53 13.43
C TRP A 329 -15.50 12.84 14.11
N ASP A 330 -15.36 12.96 15.43
CA ASP A 330 -15.73 14.17 16.17
C ASP A 330 -14.64 15.25 16.14
N ALA A 331 -13.40 14.89 15.81
CA ALA A 331 -12.33 15.85 15.58
C ALA A 331 -12.46 16.53 14.21
N LEU A 332 -13.14 15.91 13.24
CA LEU A 332 -13.20 16.39 11.86
C LEU A 332 -14.25 17.48 11.60
N PRO A 333 -14.01 18.36 10.60
CA PRO A 333 -15.03 19.30 10.14
C PRO A 333 -16.28 18.57 9.63
N GLU A 334 -17.47 19.15 9.86
CA GLU A 334 -18.75 18.54 9.50
C GLU A 334 -18.83 18.17 8.00
N GLN A 335 -18.27 19.00 7.12
CA GLN A 335 -18.27 18.77 5.68
C GLN A 335 -17.38 17.60 5.21
N GLU A 336 -16.41 17.17 6.04
CA GLU A 336 -15.52 16.05 5.72
C GLU A 336 -16.05 14.72 6.26
N ARG A 337 -17.10 14.76 7.08
CA ARG A 337 -17.76 13.57 7.61
C ARG A 337 -18.74 13.00 6.58
N PRO A 338 -18.84 11.66 6.48
CA PRO A 338 -19.88 11.05 5.67
C PRO A 338 -21.26 11.32 6.27
N ALA A 339 -22.30 11.27 5.42
CA ALA A 339 -23.68 11.52 5.83
C ALA A 339 -24.21 10.54 6.88
N HIS A 340 -23.65 9.32 6.90
CA HIS A 340 -23.88 8.30 7.90
C HIS A 340 -22.55 7.78 8.41
N LEU A 341 -22.38 7.77 9.72
CA LEU A 341 -21.24 7.14 10.37
C LEU A 341 -21.42 5.62 10.40
N PRO A 342 -20.33 4.85 10.50
CA PRO A 342 -20.43 3.39 10.42
C PRO A 342 -21.33 2.76 11.48
N HIS A 343 -21.32 3.29 12.72
CA HIS A 343 -22.17 2.82 13.81
C HIS A 343 -23.66 3.18 13.64
N GLU A 344 -24.00 4.04 12.68
CA GLU A 344 -25.39 4.41 12.35
C GLU A 344 -25.99 3.48 11.28
N ILE A 345 -25.16 2.64 10.63
CA ILE A 345 -25.59 1.74 9.57
C ILE A 345 -26.11 0.44 10.16
N GLU A 346 -27.42 0.25 10.10
CA GLU A 346 -28.06 -1.03 10.40
C GLU A 346 -27.83 -2.02 9.26
N LEU A 347 -26.79 -2.87 9.35
CA LEU A 347 -26.69 -4.05 8.49
C LEU A 347 -27.44 -5.23 9.14
N PRO A 348 -28.40 -5.86 8.45
CA PRO A 348 -29.11 -7.05 8.97
C PRO A 348 -28.20 -8.22 9.37
N LEU A 349 -26.95 -8.21 8.88
CA LEU A 349 -25.91 -9.16 9.27
C LEU A 349 -25.24 -8.77 10.61
N LEU A 350 -25.02 -7.48 10.89
CA LEU A 350 -24.29 -7.02 12.09
C LEU A 350 -25.09 -7.25 13.38
N ASP A 351 -26.41 -7.07 13.37
CA ASP A 351 -27.32 -7.28 14.51
C ASP A 351 -27.31 -8.72 15.08
N ARG A 352 -26.72 -9.68 14.37
CA ARG A 352 -26.55 -11.06 14.84
C ARG A 352 -25.17 -11.42 15.34
N PHE A 353 -24.17 -10.58 15.06
CA PHE A 353 -22.77 -10.89 15.31
C PHE A 353 -22.10 -9.90 16.28
N LEU A 354 -22.74 -8.76 16.56
CA LEU A 354 -22.41 -7.88 17.68
C LEU A 354 -23.34 -8.21 18.86
N PRO A 355 -22.80 -8.43 20.08
CA PRO A 355 -23.55 -8.91 21.24
C PRO A 355 -24.59 -7.94 21.82
#